data_AF-A0A2H3KFD8-F1
#
_entry.id   AF-A0A2H3KFD8-F1
#
_cell.length_a   1.000
_cell.length_b   1.000
_cell.length_c   1.000
_cell.angle_alpha   90.00
_cell.angle_beta   90.00
_cell.angle_gamma   90.00
#
_symmetry.space_group_name_H-M   'P 1'
#
loop_
_entity.id
_entity.type
_entity.pdbx_description
1 polymer ?
#
loop_
_entity_poly.entity_id
_entity_poly.type
_entity_poly.pdbx_seq_one_letter_code
_entity_poly.pdbx_strand_id
1 'polypeptide(L)'
;MTVKSILKQIGLQVIFIYFASNILSAQSPGGVSGASLWYKSNVGVTNSSGVSQWNDQSGNARDLAQATATARPVLNTATNLINFNPTITFDGVNDVLKTAPINKTDIISGSDPYAASTYIVYRAKNTSSVLYSHSNGSGGSWNIGANTGFNMISNRSCTLPATIVNEIRLQSLQGISNGATDSRINGTTNSTTWTNTVNTSVNASDPFWLGAQGTSGFGNTEIAEFISFPNNSNSSNERQKVESYLGLKYGITLPFNYLASDATVYWDATANSIYNKNIVGIGKDTTSGLDQKQSQSINSGFQIIVSAGSMTTTNAANSNIIASDKQFLTIGDNGSVGYESFTDTFGNANIFSKSAKVWFADNTGNYNQATSIYIPEQMYSAPG
;
A
#
# COMPACT_ATOMS: atom_id res chain seq x y z
N MET A 1 -2.03 -77.54 25.44
CA MET A 1 -2.15 -76.86 26.74
C MET A 1 -2.13 -75.36 26.47
N THR A 2 -3.26 -74.72 26.73
CA THR A 2 -3.62 -73.32 26.48
C THR A 2 -2.85 -72.39 27.41
N VAL A 3 -2.30 -71.28 26.91
CA VAL A 3 -2.28 -69.98 27.64
C VAL A 3 -2.25 -68.83 26.61
N LYS A 4 -3.37 -68.11 26.53
CA LYS A 4 -3.49 -66.75 25.98
C LYS A 4 -2.75 -65.76 26.89
N SER A 5 -2.42 -64.58 26.34
CA SER A 5 -2.00 -63.33 27.02
C SER A 5 -0.46 -63.17 27.13
N ILE A 6 0.21 -62.02 26.92
CA ILE A 6 -0.23 -60.63 26.86
C ILE A 6 0.98 -59.72 26.45
N LEU A 7 0.73 -58.63 25.70
CA LEU A 7 1.55 -57.39 25.52
C LEU A 7 2.86 -57.49 24.67
N LYS A 8 3.21 -56.56 23.76
CA LYS A 8 2.68 -55.23 23.41
C LYS A 8 3.21 -54.80 22.03
N GLN A 9 2.37 -54.09 21.30
CA GLN A 9 2.63 -53.45 20.00
C GLN A 9 3.93 -52.63 19.97
N ILE A 10 4.74 -52.81 18.92
CA ILE A 10 5.55 -51.73 18.35
C ILE A 10 4.95 -51.43 16.99
N GLY A 11 3.96 -50.53 16.99
CA GLY A 11 3.44 -49.94 15.77
C GLY A 11 4.51 -49.01 15.21
N LEU A 12 5.08 -49.38 14.07
CA LEU A 12 5.98 -48.54 13.30
C LEU A 12 5.15 -47.39 12.72
N GLN A 13 5.02 -46.28 13.45
CA GLN A 13 4.48 -45.03 12.89
C GLN A 13 5.52 -44.45 11.93
N VAL A 14 5.28 -44.63 10.64
CA VAL A 14 5.94 -43.86 9.59
C VAL A 14 5.42 -42.43 9.69
N ILE A 15 6.18 -41.56 10.36
CA ILE A 15 5.93 -40.13 10.37
C ILE A 15 6.30 -39.61 8.98
N PHE A 16 5.30 -39.35 8.13
CA PHE A 16 5.47 -38.50 6.97
C PHE A 16 5.65 -37.07 7.46
N ILE A 17 6.90 -36.65 7.63
CA ILE A 17 7.23 -35.23 7.79
C ILE A 17 7.03 -34.61 6.41
N TYR A 18 5.87 -34.00 6.19
CA TYR A 18 5.69 -33.05 5.10
C TYR A 18 6.61 -31.85 5.39
N PHE A 19 7.81 -31.85 4.81
CA PHE A 19 8.53 -30.62 4.59
C PHE A 19 7.72 -29.82 3.57
N ALA A 20 6.86 -28.93 4.05
CA ALA A 20 6.44 -27.79 3.25
C ALA A 20 7.72 -26.99 2.99
N SER A 21 8.35 -27.21 1.84
CA SER A 21 9.35 -26.31 1.31
C SER A 21 8.66 -24.98 1.07
N ASN A 22 8.66 -24.12 2.08
CA ASN A 22 8.45 -22.70 1.88
C ASN A 22 9.65 -22.24 1.06
N ILE A 23 9.55 -22.31 -0.26
CA ILE A 23 10.41 -21.53 -1.13
C ILE A 23 10.10 -20.10 -0.71
N LEU A 24 11.00 -19.51 0.09
CA LEU A 24 11.01 -18.09 0.35
C LEU A 24 11.35 -17.43 -0.98
N SER A 25 10.33 -17.26 -1.82
CA SER A 25 10.44 -16.41 -2.99
C SER A 25 10.76 -15.01 -2.47
N ALA A 26 11.85 -14.42 -2.96
CA ALA A 26 12.18 -13.04 -2.67
C ALA A 26 11.00 -12.16 -3.10
N GLN A 27 10.36 -11.49 -2.13
CA GLN A 27 9.25 -10.58 -2.42
C GLN A 27 9.77 -9.34 -3.14
N SER A 28 8.94 -8.76 -3.99
CA SER A 28 9.21 -7.47 -4.61
C SER A 28 7.90 -6.67 -4.74
N PRO A 29 7.91 -5.33 -4.66
CA PRO A 29 6.66 -4.55 -4.70
C PRO A 29 5.88 -4.83 -5.99
N GLY A 30 4.64 -5.33 -5.88
CA GLY A 30 3.85 -5.73 -7.06
C GLY A 30 4.50 -6.80 -7.95
N GLY A 31 5.49 -7.55 -7.45
CA GLY A 31 6.28 -8.46 -8.27
C GLY A 31 7.19 -7.75 -9.28
N VAL A 32 7.61 -6.52 -9.00
CA VAL A 32 8.56 -5.75 -9.82
C VAL A 32 9.92 -5.71 -9.14
N SER A 33 10.90 -6.38 -9.72
CA SER A 33 12.27 -6.44 -9.22
C SER A 33 13.01 -5.11 -9.33
N GLY A 34 14.09 -4.96 -8.57
CA GLY A 34 14.99 -3.80 -8.69
C GLY A 34 14.59 -2.59 -7.83
N ALA A 35 13.66 -2.78 -6.88
CA ALA A 35 13.45 -1.81 -5.82
C ALA A 35 14.77 -1.61 -5.05
N SER A 36 15.14 -0.37 -4.79
CA SER A 36 16.33 -0.03 -4.01
C SER A 36 16.00 0.27 -2.55
N LEU A 37 14.82 0.84 -2.31
CA LEU A 37 14.25 1.04 -0.98
C LEU A 37 12.84 0.50 -0.96
N TRP A 38 12.48 -0.26 0.08
CA TRP A 38 11.11 -0.69 0.32
C TRP A 38 10.81 -0.78 1.81
N TYR A 39 9.97 0.12 2.32
CA TYR A 39 9.60 0.15 3.74
C TYR A 39 8.10 -0.07 3.90
N LYS A 40 7.71 -1.04 4.72
CA LYS A 40 6.32 -1.44 4.97
C LYS A 40 6.02 -1.35 6.45
N SER A 41 5.01 -0.60 6.89
CA SER A 41 4.74 -0.39 8.32
C SER A 41 4.32 -1.67 9.06
N ASN A 42 3.91 -2.70 8.30
CA ASN A 42 3.42 -3.97 8.83
C ASN A 42 4.52 -5.04 9.06
N VAL A 43 5.79 -4.76 8.74
CA VAL A 43 6.91 -5.69 8.92
C VAL A 43 8.23 -4.94 9.14
N GLY A 44 9.13 -5.50 9.95
CA GLY A 44 10.48 -4.96 10.12
C GLY A 44 10.56 -3.63 10.87
N VAL A 45 9.56 -3.29 11.70
CA VAL A 45 9.56 -2.05 12.50
C VAL A 45 9.98 -2.35 13.93
N THR A 46 11.07 -1.73 14.40
CA THR A 46 11.53 -1.82 15.79
C THR A 46 11.00 -0.65 16.60
N ASN A 47 9.99 -0.93 17.42
CA ASN A 47 9.34 0.06 18.29
C ASN A 47 9.95 0.04 19.70
N SER A 48 10.63 1.12 20.09
CA SER A 48 11.26 1.32 21.39
C SER A 48 11.04 2.76 21.83
N SER A 49 9.92 3.04 22.51
CA SER A 49 9.48 4.42 22.80
C SER A 49 9.37 5.26 21.51
N GLY A 50 8.66 4.73 20.51
CA GLY A 50 8.67 5.22 19.13
C GLY A 50 9.54 4.35 18.22
N VAL A 51 9.40 4.51 16.91
CA VAL A 51 10.13 3.74 15.90
C VAL A 51 11.60 4.14 15.92
N SER A 52 12.42 3.23 16.45
CA SER A 52 13.87 3.38 16.48
C SER A 52 14.53 2.91 15.19
N GLN A 53 13.90 1.97 14.49
CA GLN A 53 14.36 1.44 13.20
C GLN A 53 13.18 0.93 12.36
N TRP A 54 13.27 1.10 11.04
CA TRP A 54 12.36 0.53 10.05
C TRP A 54 13.18 -0.13 8.94
N ASN A 55 13.12 -1.46 8.91
CA ASN A 55 13.99 -2.27 8.07
C ASN A 55 13.59 -2.20 6.59
N ASP A 56 14.61 -2.16 5.74
CA ASP A 56 14.48 -2.22 4.30
C ASP A 56 14.10 -3.64 3.83
N GLN A 57 12.99 -3.73 3.10
CA GLN A 57 12.44 -4.96 2.53
C GLN A 57 12.93 -5.21 1.10
N SER A 58 13.72 -4.29 0.52
CA SER A 58 14.22 -4.43 -0.85
C SER A 58 15.35 -5.47 -1.00
N GLY A 59 15.94 -5.89 0.13
CA GLY A 59 17.09 -6.79 0.18
C GLY A 59 18.45 -6.06 0.19
N ASN A 60 18.46 -4.72 0.16
CA ASN A 60 19.70 -3.93 0.14
C ASN A 60 20.19 -3.50 1.54
N ALA A 61 19.47 -3.87 2.61
CA ALA A 61 19.81 -3.55 4.00
C ALA A 61 20.00 -2.04 4.28
N ARG A 62 19.22 -1.19 3.60
CA ARG A 62 19.26 0.27 3.77
C ARG A 62 18.28 0.69 4.85
N ASP A 63 18.45 0.18 6.07
CA ASP A 63 17.50 0.40 7.15
C ASP A 63 17.42 1.89 7.54
N LEU A 64 16.20 2.34 7.82
CA LEU A 64 15.91 3.66 8.39
C LEU A 64 16.07 3.59 9.90
N ALA A 65 16.75 4.56 10.52
CA ALA A 65 16.96 4.59 11.97
C ALA A 65 16.79 5.99 12.57
N GLN A 66 16.47 6.02 13.87
CA GLN A 66 16.42 7.21 14.71
C GLN A 66 16.89 6.89 16.14
N ALA A 67 18.09 7.35 16.48
CA ALA A 67 18.70 7.10 17.77
C ALA A 67 18.05 7.91 18.90
N THR A 68 17.61 9.14 18.63
CA THR A 68 17.09 10.06 19.65
C THR A 68 15.63 9.76 19.95
N ALA A 69 15.32 9.29 21.15
CA ALA A 69 13.98 8.84 21.53
C ALA A 69 12.87 9.90 21.32
N THR A 70 13.17 11.17 21.59
CA THR A 70 12.20 12.26 21.44
C THR A 70 11.92 12.64 19.99
N ALA A 71 12.69 12.15 19.02
CA ALA A 71 12.53 12.40 17.59
C ALA A 71 12.06 11.16 16.82
N ARG A 72 11.63 10.11 17.55
CA ARG A 72 11.16 8.84 16.96
C ARG A 72 9.68 8.96 16.63
N PRO A 73 9.28 8.67 15.38
CA PRO A 73 7.87 8.67 15.02
C PRO A 73 7.11 7.53 15.70
N VAL A 74 5.79 7.60 15.70
CA VAL A 74 4.93 6.64 16.41
C VAL A 74 4.40 5.57 15.46
N LEU A 75 4.59 4.29 15.78
CA LEU A 75 3.95 3.18 15.07
C LEU A 75 2.51 2.98 15.55
N ASN A 76 1.55 3.01 14.62
CA ASN A 76 0.14 2.76 14.89
C ASN A 76 -0.25 1.33 14.48
N THR A 77 -0.68 0.51 15.44
CA THR A 77 -1.08 -0.90 15.21
C THR A 77 -2.52 -1.22 15.59
N ALA A 78 -3.30 -0.24 16.06
CA ALA A 78 -4.69 -0.45 16.48
C ALA A 78 -5.63 0.66 15.99
N THR A 79 -5.16 1.90 16.01
CA THR A 79 -5.86 3.08 15.49
C THR A 79 -5.08 3.67 14.32
N ASN A 80 -5.63 4.67 13.64
CA ASN A 80 -4.98 5.38 12.52
C ASN A 80 -4.48 4.46 11.39
N LEU A 81 -5.08 3.27 11.26
CA LEU A 81 -4.77 2.31 10.22
C LEU A 81 -5.26 2.82 8.87
N ILE A 82 -4.60 2.40 7.79
CA ILE A 82 -5.11 2.56 6.43
C ILE A 82 -5.50 1.18 5.93
N ASN A 83 -6.80 0.98 5.71
CA ASN A 83 -7.35 -0.31 5.29
C ASN A 83 -6.86 -1.50 6.15
N PHE A 84 -6.99 -1.35 7.47
CA PHE A 84 -6.55 -2.33 8.48
C PHE A 84 -5.04 -2.60 8.53
N ASN A 85 -4.23 -1.85 7.79
CA ASN A 85 -2.77 -1.93 7.82
C ASN A 85 -2.17 -0.81 8.70
N PRO A 86 -1.09 -1.10 9.46
CA PRO A 86 -0.38 -0.12 10.28
C PRO A 86 0.08 1.13 9.53
N THR A 87 0.40 2.18 10.28
CA THR A 87 1.03 3.41 9.75
C THR A 87 2.09 3.89 10.74
N ILE A 88 2.99 4.76 10.31
CA ILE A 88 3.95 5.45 11.16
C ILE A 88 3.66 6.95 11.12
N THR A 89 3.27 7.52 12.26
CA THR A 89 2.96 8.95 12.42
C THR A 89 4.24 9.75 12.62
N PHE A 90 4.43 10.75 11.79
CA PHE A 90 5.36 11.86 11.97
C PHE A 90 4.56 13.09 12.39
N ASP A 91 4.93 13.71 13.51
CA ASP A 91 4.13 14.74 14.18
C ASP A 91 4.31 16.18 13.63
N GLY A 92 5.30 16.38 12.76
CA GLY A 92 5.65 17.69 12.20
C GLY A 92 6.50 18.59 13.12
N VAL A 93 7.00 18.06 14.24
CA VAL A 93 7.82 18.81 15.20
C VAL A 93 9.29 18.43 15.09
N ASN A 94 9.61 17.15 15.23
CA ASN A 94 10.98 16.66 15.20
C ASN A 94 11.13 15.20 14.72
N ASP A 95 10.01 14.52 14.46
CA ASP A 95 10.03 13.13 14.00
C ASP A 95 10.74 12.98 12.65
N VAL A 96 11.73 12.10 12.60
CA VAL A 96 12.45 11.76 11.37
C VAL A 96 13.09 10.39 11.46
N LEU A 97 13.11 9.68 10.34
CA LEU A 97 13.88 8.47 10.14
C LEU A 97 14.87 8.66 8.99
N LYS A 98 16.08 8.10 9.09
CA LYS A 98 17.05 8.19 7.99
C LYS A 98 17.93 6.96 7.83
N THR A 99 18.43 6.74 6.63
CA THR A 99 19.46 5.73 6.37
C THR A 99 20.85 6.25 6.78
N ALA A 100 21.85 5.36 6.81
CA ALA A 100 23.23 5.80 6.59
C ALA A 100 23.37 6.46 5.19
N PRO A 101 24.44 7.23 4.90
CA PRO A 101 24.65 7.76 3.55
C PRO A 101 24.60 6.63 2.50
N ILE A 102 23.81 6.85 1.46
CA ILE A 102 23.65 5.94 0.31
C ILE A 102 24.04 6.68 -0.98
N ASN A 103 24.56 5.95 -1.97
CA ASN A 103 25.00 6.57 -3.21
C ASN A 103 23.79 7.10 -3.98
N LYS A 104 23.96 8.17 -4.75
CA LYS A 104 22.88 8.67 -5.61
C LYS A 104 22.37 7.60 -6.57
N THR A 105 23.25 6.72 -7.06
CA THR A 105 22.92 5.65 -8.00
C THR A 105 22.01 4.58 -7.41
N ASP A 106 21.84 4.60 -6.09
CA ASP A 106 20.91 3.75 -5.38
C ASP A 106 19.49 4.34 -5.41
N ILE A 107 19.31 5.60 -5.83
CA ILE A 107 18.03 6.31 -5.72
C ILE A 107 17.58 6.92 -7.05
N ILE A 108 18.52 7.23 -7.93
CA ILE A 108 18.31 7.73 -9.29
C ILE A 108 19.31 7.05 -10.24
N SER A 109 19.12 7.19 -11.56
CA SER A 109 20.05 6.64 -12.54
C SER A 109 21.46 7.23 -12.44
N GLY A 110 22.43 6.49 -12.99
CA GLY A 110 23.86 6.81 -12.87
C GLY A 110 24.28 8.15 -13.46
N SER A 111 23.67 8.56 -14.58
CA SER A 111 24.06 9.75 -15.36
C SER A 111 22.84 10.61 -15.70
N ASP A 112 23.08 11.90 -15.93
CA ASP A 112 22.07 12.81 -16.46
C ASP A 112 21.72 12.40 -17.92
N PRO A 113 20.43 12.42 -18.33
CA PRO A 113 19.27 12.78 -17.52
C PRO A 113 18.92 11.71 -16.46
N TYR A 114 18.65 12.16 -15.23
CA TYR A 114 18.41 11.29 -14.09
C TYR A 114 17.02 10.70 -14.09
N ALA A 115 16.91 9.40 -13.86
CA ALA A 115 15.65 8.69 -13.87
C ALA A 115 15.35 8.06 -12.51
N ALA A 116 14.10 8.11 -12.07
CA ALA A 116 13.63 7.43 -10.87
C ALA A 116 12.14 7.11 -10.96
N SER A 117 11.72 6.13 -10.16
CA SER A 117 10.31 5.87 -9.89
C SER A 117 10.11 5.73 -8.38
N THR A 118 9.12 6.42 -7.84
CA THR A 118 8.79 6.37 -6.40
C THR A 118 7.29 6.19 -6.18
N TYR A 119 6.96 5.53 -5.08
CA TYR A 119 5.58 5.31 -4.65
C TYR A 119 5.53 5.49 -3.14
N ILE A 120 4.52 6.21 -2.66
CA ILE A 120 4.28 6.38 -1.23
C ILE A 120 2.79 6.37 -0.93
N VAL A 121 2.40 5.62 0.09
CA VAL A 121 1.05 5.65 0.66
C VAL A 121 1.08 6.33 2.01
N TYR A 122 0.26 7.37 2.17
CA TYR A 122 0.21 8.15 3.40
C TYR A 122 -1.19 8.73 3.65
N ARG A 123 -1.47 9.09 4.91
CA ARG A 123 -2.56 9.99 5.31
C ARG A 123 -1.98 11.37 5.63
N ALA A 124 -2.47 12.39 4.97
CA ALA A 124 -2.08 13.77 5.22
C ALA A 124 -2.66 14.25 6.56
N LYS A 125 -1.87 14.95 7.39
CA LYS A 125 -2.38 15.62 8.61
C LYS A 125 -2.34 17.15 8.49
N ASN A 126 -1.78 17.64 7.39
CA ASN A 126 -1.74 19.05 7.02
C ASN A 126 -1.93 19.18 5.49
N THR A 127 -2.09 20.40 5.00
CA THR A 127 -2.25 20.72 3.56
C THR A 127 -0.92 20.68 2.80
N SER A 128 0.20 20.86 3.51
CA SER A 128 1.57 20.74 3.02
C SER A 128 2.43 20.03 4.07
N SER A 129 3.09 18.93 3.70
CA SER A 129 4.01 18.22 4.60
C SER A 129 5.07 17.46 3.84
N VAL A 130 6.31 17.54 4.31
CA VAL A 130 7.43 16.77 3.74
C VAL A 130 7.17 15.29 3.95
N LEU A 131 7.44 14.49 2.91
CA LEU A 131 7.27 13.03 2.94
C LEU A 131 8.62 12.33 3.01
N TYR A 132 9.53 12.67 2.10
CA TYR A 132 10.87 12.11 2.05
C TYR A 132 11.83 13.00 1.28
N SER A 133 13.13 12.77 1.49
CA SER A 133 14.21 13.41 0.74
C SER A 133 15.44 12.52 0.64
N HIS A 134 16.11 12.51 -0.50
CA HIS A 134 17.52 12.11 -0.60
C HIS A 134 18.33 13.39 -0.81
N SER A 135 18.97 13.86 0.25
CA SER A 135 19.61 15.19 0.28
C SER A 135 20.64 15.30 1.40
N ASN A 136 21.46 16.35 1.32
CA ASN A 136 22.40 16.76 2.37
C ASN A 136 21.69 17.28 3.66
N GLY A 137 20.36 17.37 3.66
CA GLY A 137 19.56 17.80 4.79
C GLY A 137 19.59 19.29 5.14
N SER A 138 20.18 20.14 4.29
CA SER A 138 20.27 21.60 4.51
C SER A 138 19.56 22.45 3.44
N GLY A 139 18.79 21.81 2.55
CA GLY A 139 18.19 22.46 1.38
C GLY A 139 19.22 22.83 0.31
N GLY A 140 18.87 22.69 -0.97
CA GLY A 140 19.72 23.11 -2.10
C GLY A 140 20.27 21.98 -2.97
N SER A 141 20.52 20.80 -2.41
CA SER A 141 20.93 19.60 -3.17
C SER A 141 19.96 18.46 -2.91
N TRP A 142 19.16 18.10 -3.91
CA TRP A 142 18.18 17.02 -3.82
C TRP A 142 18.31 16.07 -4.99
N ASN A 143 18.38 14.78 -4.69
CA ASN A 143 18.42 13.74 -5.72
C ASN A 143 17.00 13.27 -6.03
N ILE A 144 16.23 12.95 -4.98
CA ILE A 144 14.76 12.81 -5.05
C ILE A 144 14.14 13.46 -3.83
N GLY A 145 12.88 13.86 -3.95
CA GLY A 145 12.13 14.37 -2.83
C GLY A 145 10.64 14.45 -3.10
N ALA A 146 9.86 14.45 -2.03
CA ALA A 146 8.46 14.79 -2.14
C ALA A 146 7.95 15.46 -0.87
N ASN A 147 6.96 16.32 -1.08
CA ASN A 147 6.00 16.69 -0.06
C ASN A 147 4.60 16.38 -0.61
N THR A 148 3.56 16.65 0.16
CA THR A 148 2.17 16.40 -0.27
C THR A 148 1.70 17.25 -1.46
N GLY A 149 2.46 18.29 -1.84
CA GLY A 149 2.20 19.23 -2.93
C GLY A 149 3.18 19.17 -4.10
N PHE A 150 4.19 18.30 -4.07
CA PHE A 150 5.09 18.07 -5.22
C PHE A 150 5.83 16.73 -5.14
N ASN A 151 6.24 16.24 -6.31
CA ASN A 151 7.34 15.27 -6.42
C ASN A 151 8.55 15.93 -7.10
N MET A 152 9.74 15.37 -6.90
CA MET A 152 10.98 15.96 -7.39
C MET A 152 12.05 14.91 -7.72
N ILE A 153 12.78 15.14 -8.81
CA ILE A 153 14.03 14.45 -9.19
C ILE A 153 15.07 15.50 -9.55
N SER A 154 16.25 15.43 -8.93
CA SER A 154 17.40 16.31 -9.22
C SER A 154 17.02 17.80 -9.24
N ASN A 155 16.33 18.24 -8.18
CA ASN A 155 15.79 19.60 -8.00
C ASN A 155 14.74 20.08 -9.02
N ARG A 156 14.31 19.22 -9.95
CA ARG A 156 13.17 19.46 -10.83
C ARG A 156 11.91 18.87 -10.23
N SER A 157 10.90 19.71 -10.05
CA SER A 157 9.67 19.34 -9.39
C SER A 157 8.47 19.39 -10.32
N CYS A 158 7.44 18.63 -9.98
CA CYS A 158 6.12 18.68 -10.57
C CYS A 158 5.11 18.94 -9.46
N THR A 159 4.20 19.88 -9.68
CA THR A 159 3.22 20.30 -8.67
C THR A 159 2.09 19.29 -8.55
N LEU A 160 1.66 19.05 -7.31
CA LEU A 160 0.46 18.30 -6.95
C LEU A 160 -0.55 19.24 -6.28
N PRO A 161 -1.86 18.97 -6.39
CA PRO A 161 -2.87 19.69 -5.62
C PRO A 161 -2.62 19.51 -4.11
N ALA A 162 -2.89 20.56 -3.34
CA ALA A 162 -2.80 20.52 -1.88
C ALA A 162 -3.65 19.36 -1.32
N THR A 163 -3.20 18.77 -0.22
CA THR A 163 -3.97 17.73 0.49
C THR A 163 -5.07 18.33 1.34
N ILE A 164 -6.14 17.56 1.54
CA ILE A 164 -7.10 17.79 2.62
C ILE A 164 -6.59 17.05 3.87
N VAL A 165 -6.85 17.59 5.06
CA VAL A 165 -6.51 16.92 6.31
C VAL A 165 -7.27 15.59 6.40
N ASN A 166 -6.54 14.54 6.77
CA ASN A 166 -6.93 13.12 6.79
C ASN A 166 -7.17 12.47 5.41
N GLU A 167 -6.83 13.15 4.31
CA GLU A 167 -6.83 12.55 2.98
C GLU A 167 -5.76 11.44 2.90
N ILE A 168 -6.16 10.28 2.39
CA ILE A 168 -5.23 9.17 2.09
C ILE A 168 -4.89 9.24 0.61
N ARG A 169 -3.59 9.19 0.29
CA ARG A 169 -3.10 9.18 -1.09
C ARG A 169 -2.09 8.06 -1.31
N LEU A 170 -2.21 7.41 -2.47
CA LEU A 170 -1.08 6.84 -3.18
C LEU A 170 -0.51 7.95 -4.07
N GLN A 171 0.67 8.46 -3.73
CA GLN A 171 1.42 9.41 -4.55
C GLN A 171 2.53 8.65 -5.25
N SER A 172 2.60 8.76 -6.58
CA SER A 172 3.65 8.14 -7.38
C SER A 172 4.29 9.13 -8.34
N LEU A 173 5.55 8.89 -8.66
CA LEU A 173 6.31 9.61 -9.67
C LEU A 173 7.05 8.59 -10.51
N GLN A 174 6.99 8.73 -11.82
CA GLN A 174 7.94 8.14 -12.75
C GLN A 174 8.50 9.24 -13.62
N GLY A 175 9.81 9.45 -13.64
CA GLY A 175 10.35 10.60 -14.36
C GLY A 175 11.80 10.51 -14.76
N ILE A 176 12.14 11.35 -15.74
CA ILE A 176 13.47 11.68 -16.23
C ILE A 176 13.66 13.18 -16.01
N SER A 177 14.66 13.61 -15.24
CA SER A 177 14.89 15.00 -14.85
C SER A 177 14.82 15.96 -16.04
N ASN A 178 15.47 15.63 -17.17
CA ASN A 178 15.41 16.41 -18.40
C ASN A 178 14.63 15.75 -19.54
N GLY A 179 13.59 15.00 -19.18
CA GLY A 179 12.72 14.30 -20.14
C GLY A 179 11.29 14.22 -19.64
N ALA A 180 10.62 13.12 -19.99
CA ALA A 180 9.24 12.87 -19.60
C ALA A 180 9.11 12.67 -18.08
N THR A 181 7.96 13.06 -17.54
CA THR A 181 7.55 12.78 -16.17
C THR A 181 6.08 12.39 -16.15
N ASP A 182 5.69 11.60 -15.16
CA ASP A 182 4.31 11.23 -14.84
C ASP A 182 4.18 11.17 -13.33
N SER A 183 3.63 12.23 -12.75
CA SER A 183 3.31 12.35 -11.34
C SER A 183 1.83 12.06 -11.16
N ARG A 184 1.48 11.11 -10.30
CA ARG A 184 0.12 10.58 -10.17
C ARG A 184 -0.37 10.62 -8.73
N ILE A 185 -1.69 10.72 -8.60
CA ILE A 185 -2.42 10.55 -7.33
C ILE A 185 -3.47 9.46 -7.55
N ASN A 186 -3.44 8.42 -6.71
CA ASN A 186 -4.37 7.29 -6.75
C ASN A 186 -4.47 6.69 -8.17
N GLY A 187 -3.33 6.52 -8.84
CA GLY A 187 -3.23 5.98 -10.20
C GLY A 187 -3.65 6.95 -11.33
N THR A 188 -4.14 8.14 -11.02
CA THR A 188 -4.51 9.16 -12.02
C THR A 188 -3.35 10.13 -12.24
N THR A 189 -2.95 10.33 -13.50
CA THR A 189 -1.93 11.32 -13.86
C THR A 189 -2.38 12.71 -13.47
N ASN A 190 -1.55 13.38 -12.67
CA ASN A 190 -1.76 14.75 -12.23
C ASN A 190 -0.87 15.74 -13.00
N SER A 191 0.39 15.38 -13.27
CA SER A 191 1.32 16.25 -13.99
C SER A 191 2.27 15.43 -14.85
N THR A 192 2.50 15.89 -16.08
CA THR A 192 3.47 15.31 -17.03
C THR A 192 4.59 16.28 -17.38
N THR A 193 4.72 17.37 -16.65
CA THR A 193 5.67 18.46 -16.92
C THR A 193 6.45 18.84 -15.67
N TRP A 194 7.73 19.14 -15.85
CA TRP A 194 8.57 19.74 -14.82
C TRP A 194 8.35 21.26 -14.77
N THR A 195 8.27 21.85 -13.57
CA THR A 195 8.04 23.28 -13.38
C THR A 195 9.31 24.09 -13.13
N ASN A 196 10.40 23.46 -12.65
CA ASN A 196 11.69 24.11 -12.43
C ASN A 196 12.72 23.73 -13.51
N THR A 197 13.52 24.70 -13.96
CA THR A 197 14.50 24.54 -15.05
C THR A 197 15.91 24.18 -14.56
N VAL A 198 16.24 24.41 -13.29
CA VAL A 198 17.60 24.22 -12.75
C VAL A 198 17.79 22.82 -12.17
N ASN A 199 18.59 22.01 -12.86
CA ASN A 199 19.16 20.77 -12.32
C ASN A 199 20.42 21.15 -11.51
N THR A 200 20.43 20.94 -10.19
CA THR A 200 21.63 21.20 -9.36
C THR A 200 22.56 20.00 -9.32
N SER A 201 23.84 20.23 -8.98
CA SER A 201 24.83 19.16 -8.87
C SER A 201 24.39 18.13 -7.83
N VAL A 202 24.43 16.87 -8.26
CA VAL A 202 23.91 15.73 -7.51
C VAL A 202 25.04 15.16 -6.66
N ASN A 203 24.91 15.23 -5.34
CA ASN A 203 25.93 14.70 -4.44
C ASN A 203 26.12 13.20 -4.66
N ALA A 204 27.36 12.73 -4.55
CA ALA A 204 27.67 11.33 -4.77
C ALA A 204 26.99 10.40 -3.74
N SER A 205 26.92 10.83 -2.47
CA SER A 205 26.34 10.06 -1.37
C SER A 205 25.73 10.99 -0.33
N ASP A 206 24.49 10.68 0.07
CA ASP A 206 23.71 11.42 1.08
C ASP A 206 22.76 10.45 1.80
N PRO A 207 22.26 10.75 3.01
CA PRO A 207 21.20 9.97 3.63
C PRO A 207 19.88 10.09 2.89
N PHE A 208 19.08 9.03 2.91
CA PHE A 208 17.65 9.10 2.60
C PHE A 208 16.88 9.34 3.89
N TRP A 209 16.03 10.35 3.89
CA TRP A 209 15.24 10.82 5.01
C TRP A 209 13.76 10.58 4.73
N LEU A 210 13.03 10.12 5.73
CA LEU A 210 11.59 9.93 5.68
C LEU A 210 10.95 10.72 6.83
N GLY A 211 9.89 11.46 6.50
CA GLY A 211 9.19 12.37 7.41
C GLY A 211 9.85 13.72 7.64
N ALA A 212 10.99 14.02 7.01
CA ALA A 212 11.62 15.34 7.11
C ALA A 212 12.53 15.68 5.92
N GLN A 213 12.91 16.97 5.85
CA GLN A 213 13.97 17.47 4.98
C GLN A 213 15.27 17.57 5.78
N GLY A 214 15.94 16.43 5.97
CA GLY A 214 17.15 16.39 6.79
C GLY A 214 16.86 16.53 8.28
N THR A 215 17.54 17.47 8.92
CA THR A 215 17.37 17.80 10.34
C THR A 215 16.41 18.97 10.55
N SER A 216 15.64 19.34 9.53
CA SER A 216 14.65 20.41 9.56
C SER A 216 13.46 20.05 8.66
N GLY A 217 12.43 20.91 8.59
CA GLY A 217 11.28 20.68 7.71
C GLY A 217 10.57 19.37 8.02
N PHE A 218 10.20 19.16 9.28
CA PHE A 218 9.51 17.97 9.76
C PHE A 218 8.08 17.92 9.21
N GLY A 219 7.70 16.78 8.66
CA GLY A 219 6.41 16.54 8.04
C GLY A 219 5.37 16.06 9.06
N ASN A 220 4.12 16.48 8.87
CA ASN A 220 3.00 16.00 9.67
C ASN A 220 2.14 15.04 8.83
N THR A 221 2.44 13.75 8.90
CA THR A 221 1.82 12.71 8.06
C THR A 221 1.83 11.34 8.74
N GLU A 222 0.95 10.44 8.32
CA GLU A 222 0.99 9.03 8.71
C GLU A 222 1.39 8.23 7.47
N ILE A 223 2.59 7.64 7.44
CA ILE A 223 3.13 6.94 6.27
C ILE A 223 2.94 5.43 6.45
N ALA A 224 2.38 4.76 5.45
CA ALA A 224 2.15 3.31 5.48
C ALA A 224 3.23 2.52 4.74
N GLU A 225 3.61 2.98 3.55
CA GLU A 225 4.57 2.27 2.70
C GLU A 225 5.28 3.22 1.74
N PHE A 226 6.58 2.99 1.55
CA PHE A 226 7.41 3.73 0.60
C PHE A 226 8.21 2.75 -0.26
N ILE A 227 8.29 3.02 -1.56
CA ILE A 227 9.05 2.25 -2.54
C ILE A 227 9.83 3.21 -3.44
N SER A 228 11.09 2.88 -3.74
CA SER A 228 11.91 3.60 -4.72
C SER A 228 12.65 2.65 -5.65
N PHE A 229 12.68 3.00 -6.93
CA PHE A 229 13.49 2.37 -7.97
C PHE A 229 14.45 3.42 -8.55
N PRO A 230 15.76 3.10 -8.69
CA PRO A 230 16.78 4.04 -9.18
C PRO A 230 16.77 4.21 -10.71
N ASN A 231 15.63 3.94 -11.34
CA ASN A 231 15.44 4.07 -12.77
C ASN A 231 13.96 4.38 -13.07
N ASN A 232 13.68 4.66 -14.33
CA ASN A 232 12.31 4.81 -14.84
C ASN A 232 11.93 3.67 -15.80
N SER A 233 12.71 2.58 -15.82
CA SER A 233 12.55 1.47 -16.76
C SER A 233 11.30 0.63 -16.49
N ASN A 234 10.62 0.87 -15.37
CA ASN A 234 9.31 0.33 -15.06
C ASN A 234 8.34 0.62 -16.22
N SER A 235 8.08 -0.38 -17.05
CA SER A 235 7.04 -0.33 -18.09
C SER A 235 5.70 0.13 -17.51
N SER A 236 4.78 0.57 -18.36
CA SER A 236 3.39 0.86 -17.94
C SER A 236 2.79 -0.30 -17.14
N ASN A 237 3.12 -1.54 -17.54
CA ASN A 237 2.72 -2.76 -16.85
C ASN A 237 3.34 -2.89 -15.45
N GLU A 238 4.65 -2.63 -15.29
CA GLU A 238 5.31 -2.68 -13.97
C GLU A 238 4.78 -1.63 -13.01
N ARG A 239 4.61 -0.38 -13.47
CA ARG A 239 3.95 0.67 -12.67
C ARG A 239 2.56 0.21 -12.25
N GLN A 240 1.77 -0.32 -13.19
CA GLN A 240 0.43 -0.81 -12.93
C GLN A 240 0.42 -1.94 -11.90
N LYS A 241 1.38 -2.88 -11.93
CA LYS A 241 1.50 -3.93 -10.90
C LYS A 241 1.81 -3.36 -9.51
N VAL A 242 2.74 -2.41 -9.39
CA VAL A 242 3.06 -1.76 -8.10
C VAL A 242 1.85 -0.99 -7.57
N GLU A 243 1.20 -0.19 -8.42
CA GLU A 243 0.01 0.57 -8.04
C GLU A 243 -1.15 -0.38 -7.68
N SER A 244 -1.34 -1.50 -8.39
CA SER A 244 -2.36 -2.52 -8.08
C SER A 244 -2.16 -3.16 -6.71
N TYR A 245 -0.90 -3.53 -6.39
CA TYR A 245 -0.52 -4.05 -5.07
C TYR A 245 -0.83 -3.06 -3.95
N LEU A 246 -0.42 -1.80 -4.08
CA LEU A 246 -0.70 -0.75 -3.10
C LEU A 246 -2.19 -0.41 -3.04
N GLY A 247 -2.87 -0.40 -4.18
CA GLY A 247 -4.28 -0.11 -4.32
C GLY A 247 -5.14 -1.10 -3.55
N LEU A 248 -4.92 -2.40 -3.76
CA LEU A 248 -5.65 -3.43 -3.03
C LEU A 248 -5.30 -3.42 -1.54
N LYS A 249 -4.00 -3.35 -1.19
CA LYS A 249 -3.54 -3.37 0.21
C LYS A 249 -4.10 -2.22 1.02
N TYR A 250 -4.16 -1.02 0.44
CA TYR A 250 -4.57 0.19 1.15
C TYR A 250 -5.99 0.67 0.80
N GLY A 251 -6.78 -0.11 0.07
CA GLY A 251 -8.19 0.19 -0.23
C GLY A 251 -8.37 1.40 -1.15
N ILE A 252 -7.40 1.66 -2.02
CA ILE A 252 -7.36 2.81 -2.92
C ILE A 252 -7.91 2.39 -4.28
N THR A 253 -8.99 3.06 -4.70
CA THR A 253 -9.61 2.83 -6.01
C THR A 253 -8.71 3.41 -7.12
N LEU A 254 -8.21 2.56 -8.01
CA LEU A 254 -7.45 2.92 -9.21
C LEU A 254 -8.35 2.97 -10.46
N PRO A 255 -8.03 3.80 -11.46
CA PRO A 255 -8.84 3.99 -12.67
C PRO A 255 -8.55 3.00 -13.81
N PHE A 256 -7.81 1.92 -13.54
CA PHE A 256 -7.34 0.96 -14.54
C PHE A 256 -7.36 -0.47 -13.98
N ASN A 257 -7.05 -1.47 -14.82
CA ASN A 257 -7.08 -2.88 -14.42
C ASN A 257 -6.10 -3.19 -13.29
N TYR A 258 -6.47 -4.06 -12.36
CA TYR A 258 -5.58 -4.43 -11.27
C TYR A 258 -4.83 -5.70 -11.68
N LEU A 259 -3.51 -5.67 -11.55
CA LEU A 259 -2.61 -6.72 -12.03
C LEU A 259 -1.86 -7.38 -10.89
N ALA A 260 -1.86 -8.71 -10.86
CA ALA A 260 -1.03 -9.49 -9.95
C ALA A 260 0.45 -9.44 -10.38
N SER A 261 1.34 -10.00 -9.57
CA SER A 261 2.78 -10.07 -9.84
C SER A 261 3.15 -10.65 -11.22
N ASP A 262 2.35 -11.57 -11.74
CA ASP A 262 2.50 -12.20 -13.07
C ASP A 262 1.68 -11.54 -14.18
N ALA A 263 1.17 -10.33 -13.93
CA ALA A 263 0.33 -9.54 -14.82
C ALA A 263 -1.06 -10.16 -15.12
N THR A 264 -1.50 -11.18 -14.39
CA THR A 264 -2.90 -11.61 -14.45
C THR A 264 -3.81 -10.51 -13.91
N VAL A 265 -4.93 -10.26 -14.59
CA VAL A 265 -5.92 -9.26 -14.20
C VAL A 265 -6.79 -9.85 -13.09
N TYR A 266 -6.87 -9.18 -11.94
CA TYR A 266 -7.79 -9.53 -10.84
C TYR A 266 -8.85 -8.45 -10.56
N TRP A 267 -8.90 -7.42 -11.40
CA TRP A 267 -10.03 -6.52 -11.57
C TRP A 267 -9.94 -5.89 -12.96
N ASP A 268 -10.89 -6.18 -13.84
CA ASP A 268 -10.96 -5.56 -15.16
C ASP A 268 -11.79 -4.28 -15.09
N ALA A 269 -11.12 -3.13 -15.01
CA ALA A 269 -11.79 -1.83 -14.95
C ALA A 269 -12.49 -1.47 -16.26
N THR A 270 -12.11 -2.06 -17.39
CA THR A 270 -12.80 -1.82 -18.66
C THR A 270 -14.12 -2.56 -18.70
N ALA A 271 -14.10 -3.86 -18.37
CA ALA A 271 -15.29 -4.69 -18.30
C ALA A 271 -16.24 -4.25 -17.18
N ASN A 272 -15.69 -3.86 -16.02
CA ASN A 272 -16.45 -3.49 -14.83
C ASN A 272 -16.69 -1.98 -14.71
N SER A 273 -16.71 -1.25 -15.83
CA SER A 273 -16.77 0.23 -15.87
C SER A 273 -17.90 0.86 -15.03
N ILE A 274 -19.05 0.18 -14.94
CA ILE A 274 -20.18 0.60 -14.09
C ILE A 274 -19.82 0.55 -12.61
N TYR A 275 -19.03 -0.45 -12.18
CA TYR A 275 -18.74 -0.76 -10.78
C TYR A 275 -17.35 -0.29 -10.32
N ASN A 276 -16.69 0.59 -11.07
CA ASN A 276 -15.34 1.08 -10.77
C ASN A 276 -15.26 2.11 -9.64
N LYS A 277 -16.19 2.07 -8.67
CA LYS A 277 -16.19 2.99 -7.52
C LYS A 277 -15.92 2.21 -6.25
N ASN A 278 -15.20 2.83 -5.32
CA ASN A 278 -14.95 2.31 -3.98
C ASN A 278 -14.43 0.86 -3.97
N ILE A 279 -13.51 0.55 -4.89
CA ILE A 279 -12.98 -0.80 -5.07
C ILE A 279 -12.22 -1.22 -3.80
N VAL A 280 -12.57 -2.39 -3.28
CA VAL A 280 -11.94 -3.09 -2.16
C VAL A 280 -11.64 -4.51 -2.55
N GLY A 281 -10.77 -5.19 -1.81
CA GLY A 281 -10.66 -6.63 -1.99
C GLY A 281 -9.73 -7.30 -1.04
N ILE A 282 -9.84 -8.62 -1.02
CA ILE A 282 -8.99 -9.52 -0.27
C ILE A 282 -8.28 -10.44 -1.26
N GLY A 283 -7.06 -10.83 -0.95
CA GLY A 283 -6.28 -11.66 -1.84
C GLY A 283 -4.87 -11.88 -1.35
N LYS A 284 -4.23 -12.86 -1.98
CA LYS A 284 -2.84 -13.24 -1.71
C LYS A 284 -2.05 -13.26 -3.00
N ASP A 285 -0.90 -12.62 -2.98
CA ASP A 285 0.12 -12.71 -4.01
C ASP A 285 1.49 -12.66 -3.35
N THR A 286 2.09 -13.84 -3.24
CA THR A 286 3.30 -14.13 -2.48
C THR A 286 4.49 -13.40 -3.09
N THR A 287 4.54 -13.28 -4.42
CA THR A 287 5.65 -12.60 -5.10
C THR A 287 5.58 -11.08 -4.87
N SER A 288 4.37 -10.49 -4.84
CA SER A 288 4.22 -9.07 -4.49
C SER A 288 4.36 -8.78 -2.99
N GLY A 289 4.28 -9.81 -2.15
CA GLY A 289 4.24 -9.68 -0.70
C GLY A 289 2.89 -9.16 -0.19
N LEU A 290 1.82 -9.42 -0.96
CA LEU A 290 0.43 -9.11 -0.62
C LEU A 290 -0.23 -10.29 0.10
N ASP A 291 -0.84 -9.99 1.23
CA ASP A 291 -1.72 -10.89 1.96
C ASP A 291 -2.79 -10.03 2.66
N GLN A 292 -3.82 -9.66 1.91
CA GLN A 292 -4.92 -8.81 2.38
C GLN A 292 -6.13 -9.69 2.68
N LYS A 293 -6.48 -9.83 3.96
CA LYS A 293 -7.54 -10.70 4.49
C LYS A 293 -8.79 -9.95 4.89
N GLN A 294 -8.74 -8.62 4.90
CA GLN A 294 -9.90 -7.78 5.10
C GLN A 294 -9.69 -6.41 4.48
N SER A 295 -10.72 -5.79 3.93
CA SER A 295 -10.58 -4.52 3.21
C SER A 295 -11.83 -3.65 3.28
N GLN A 296 -11.60 -2.34 3.26
CA GLN A 296 -12.57 -1.26 3.15
C GLN A 296 -11.99 -0.16 2.23
N SER A 297 -12.87 0.52 1.49
CA SER A 297 -12.47 1.60 0.59
C SER A 297 -12.06 2.81 1.43
N ILE A 298 -11.01 3.52 1.02
CA ILE A 298 -10.61 4.78 1.66
C ILE A 298 -11.56 5.94 1.34
N ASN A 299 -12.42 5.79 0.33
CA ASN A 299 -13.33 6.83 -0.08
C ASN A 299 -14.38 7.08 1.00
N SER A 300 -14.80 8.33 1.13
CA SER A 300 -15.81 8.74 2.11
C SER A 300 -17.18 8.11 1.86
N GLY A 301 -18.07 8.23 2.85
CA GLY A 301 -19.42 7.67 2.82
C GLY A 301 -19.51 6.29 3.44
N PHE A 302 -20.67 5.66 3.31
CA PHE A 302 -20.90 4.32 3.84
C PHE A 302 -20.27 3.29 2.90
N GLN A 303 -19.21 2.63 3.40
CA GLN A 303 -18.44 1.62 2.69
C GLN A 303 -18.57 0.28 3.38
N ILE A 304 -18.77 -0.77 2.59
CA ILE A 304 -18.73 -2.15 3.10
C ILE A 304 -17.32 -2.52 3.55
N ILE A 305 -17.25 -3.51 4.43
CA ILE A 305 -16.00 -4.20 4.75
C ILE A 305 -16.13 -5.63 4.24
N VAL A 306 -15.15 -6.07 3.44
CA VAL A 306 -15.00 -7.47 3.04
C VAL A 306 -13.94 -8.12 3.92
N SER A 307 -14.20 -9.31 4.45
CA SER A 307 -13.25 -10.03 5.31
C SER A 307 -13.27 -11.52 5.00
N ALA A 308 -12.09 -12.13 4.86
CA ALA A 308 -11.95 -13.58 4.96
C ALA A 308 -12.31 -13.98 6.39
N GLY A 309 -13.36 -14.80 6.54
CA GLY A 309 -13.95 -15.13 7.83
C GLY A 309 -14.48 -13.90 8.56
N SER A 310 -14.33 -13.86 9.88
CA SER A 310 -14.72 -12.71 10.70
C SER A 310 -13.63 -11.64 10.71
N MET A 311 -14.05 -10.37 10.69
CA MET A 311 -13.15 -9.22 10.77
C MET A 311 -12.46 -9.11 12.13
N THR A 312 -11.22 -8.62 12.11
CA THR A 312 -10.43 -8.25 13.30
C THR A 312 -9.98 -6.79 13.23
N THR A 313 -9.37 -6.26 14.29
CA THR A 313 -8.87 -4.87 14.33
C THR A 313 -7.86 -4.55 13.23
N THR A 314 -6.96 -5.50 12.91
CA THR A 314 -5.94 -5.32 11.86
C THR A 314 -5.96 -6.48 10.89
N ASN A 315 -5.42 -6.25 9.69
CA ASN A 315 -5.23 -7.29 8.68
C ASN A 315 -4.30 -8.40 9.19
N ALA A 316 -3.26 -8.04 9.94
CA ALA A 316 -2.32 -9.01 10.53
C ALA A 316 -2.98 -9.91 11.59
N ALA A 317 -3.91 -9.36 12.39
CA ALA A 317 -4.63 -10.11 13.41
C ALA A 317 -5.68 -11.08 12.84
N ASN A 318 -6.09 -10.92 11.59
CA ASN A 318 -7.02 -11.84 10.95
C ASN A 318 -6.30 -13.17 10.68
N SER A 319 -6.69 -14.24 11.38
CA SER A 319 -6.03 -15.54 11.28
C SER A 319 -6.51 -16.41 10.10
N ASN A 320 -7.47 -15.94 9.30
CA ASN A 320 -7.93 -16.68 8.12
C ASN A 320 -6.82 -16.77 7.07
N ILE A 321 -6.84 -17.85 6.29
CA ILE A 321 -5.79 -18.16 5.32
C ILE A 321 -6.40 -18.15 3.92
N ILE A 322 -5.84 -17.33 3.04
CA ILE A 322 -6.03 -17.44 1.59
C ILE A 322 -5.01 -18.48 1.10
N ALA A 323 -5.52 -19.66 0.75
CA ALA A 323 -4.71 -20.88 0.67
C ALA A 323 -3.71 -20.86 -0.49
N SER A 324 -4.16 -20.47 -1.68
CA SER A 324 -3.32 -20.50 -2.87
C SER A 324 -2.78 -19.11 -3.21
N ASP A 325 -1.68 -19.10 -3.96
CA ASP A 325 -1.12 -17.88 -4.52
C ASP A 325 -2.03 -17.31 -5.62
N LYS A 326 -2.07 -15.98 -5.75
CA LYS A 326 -2.83 -15.22 -6.78
C LYS A 326 -4.32 -15.50 -6.78
N GLN A 327 -4.90 -15.61 -5.58
CA GLN A 327 -6.35 -15.67 -5.39
C GLN A 327 -6.84 -14.32 -4.90
N PHE A 328 -7.93 -13.83 -5.49
CA PHE A 328 -8.50 -12.54 -5.16
C PHE A 328 -10.02 -12.58 -5.19
N LEU A 329 -10.63 -11.86 -4.24
CA LEU A 329 -12.01 -11.42 -4.31
C LEU A 329 -12.01 -9.89 -4.25
N THR A 330 -12.28 -9.26 -5.37
CA THR A 330 -12.36 -7.80 -5.54
C THR A 330 -13.80 -7.38 -5.70
N ILE A 331 -14.16 -6.26 -5.08
CA ILE A 331 -15.53 -5.76 -5.05
C ILE A 331 -15.50 -4.27 -5.35
N GLY A 332 -16.30 -3.83 -6.30
CA GLY A 332 -16.54 -2.42 -6.60
C GLY A 332 -18.02 -2.10 -6.62
N ASP A 333 -18.39 -0.85 -6.40
CA ASP A 333 -19.78 -0.38 -6.44
C ASP A 333 -20.06 0.58 -7.60
N ASN A 334 -21.35 0.78 -7.88
CA ASN A 334 -21.83 1.64 -8.95
C ASN A 334 -21.76 3.16 -8.65
N GLY A 335 -21.26 3.57 -7.49
CA GLY A 335 -21.19 4.97 -7.07
C GLY A 335 -22.52 5.61 -6.69
N SER A 336 -23.63 4.87 -6.78
CA SER A 336 -24.94 5.38 -6.41
C SER A 336 -25.04 5.64 -4.91
N VAL A 337 -25.89 6.60 -4.56
CA VAL A 337 -26.19 7.01 -3.18
C VAL A 337 -27.70 6.95 -2.94
N GLY A 338 -28.10 6.77 -1.68
CA GLY A 338 -29.51 6.74 -1.30
C GLY A 338 -30.21 5.40 -1.60
N TYR A 339 -31.51 5.49 -1.84
CA TYR A 339 -32.42 4.36 -1.92
C TYR A 339 -33.32 4.46 -3.15
N GLU A 340 -33.69 3.32 -3.69
CA GLU A 340 -34.66 3.19 -4.77
C GLU A 340 -35.87 2.41 -4.27
N SER A 341 -37.07 2.84 -4.69
CA SER A 341 -38.30 2.14 -4.33
C SER A 341 -38.30 0.71 -4.87
N PHE A 342 -38.75 -0.24 -4.04
CA PHE A 342 -39.03 -1.57 -4.55
C PHE A 342 -40.26 -1.51 -5.47
N THR A 343 -40.08 -1.93 -6.72
CA THR A 343 -41.18 -2.07 -7.70
C THR A 343 -41.80 -3.46 -7.68
N ASP A 344 -41.24 -4.39 -6.91
CA ASP A 344 -41.68 -5.78 -6.82
C ASP A 344 -42.41 -6.06 -5.50
N THR A 345 -43.44 -6.91 -5.55
CA THR A 345 -44.25 -7.34 -4.40
C THR A 345 -43.55 -8.48 -3.68
N PHE A 346 -42.36 -8.25 -3.13
CA PHE A 346 -41.61 -9.24 -2.36
C PHE A 346 -42.20 -9.47 -0.97
N GLY A 347 -43.39 -10.07 -0.89
CA GLY A 347 -43.96 -10.81 0.27
C GLY A 347 -44.06 -10.13 1.66
N ASN A 348 -43.46 -8.97 1.86
CA ASN A 348 -43.39 -8.22 3.11
C ASN A 348 -43.80 -6.78 2.81
N ALA A 349 -45.02 -6.43 3.20
CA ALA A 349 -45.63 -5.14 2.95
C ALA A 349 -44.93 -3.96 3.67
N ASN A 350 -43.86 -4.20 4.43
CA ASN A 350 -43.13 -3.20 5.21
C ASN A 350 -41.75 -2.84 4.61
N ILE A 351 -41.34 -3.44 3.48
CA ILE A 351 -40.09 -3.10 2.79
C ILE A 351 -40.42 -2.29 1.54
N PHE A 352 -40.15 -0.98 1.56
CA PHE A 352 -40.53 -0.05 0.50
C PHE A 352 -39.37 0.40 -0.39
N SER A 353 -38.12 0.21 0.04
CA SER A 353 -36.94 0.64 -0.70
C SER A 353 -35.72 -0.26 -0.46
N LYS A 354 -34.79 -0.25 -1.41
CA LYS A 354 -33.44 -0.87 -1.32
C LYS A 354 -32.38 0.20 -1.50
N SER A 355 -31.15 -0.08 -1.09
CA SER A 355 -30.03 0.79 -1.47
C SER A 355 -29.94 0.89 -3.00
N ALA A 356 -29.73 2.11 -3.51
CA ALA A 356 -29.39 2.35 -4.90
C ALA A 356 -27.98 1.84 -5.24
N LYS A 357 -27.15 1.62 -4.20
CA LYS A 357 -25.80 1.10 -4.35
C LYS A 357 -25.84 -0.39 -4.67
N VAL A 358 -25.17 -0.76 -5.76
CA VAL A 358 -25.00 -2.14 -6.21
C VAL A 358 -23.52 -2.45 -6.27
N TRP A 359 -23.12 -3.58 -5.70
CA TRP A 359 -21.76 -4.07 -5.70
C TRP A 359 -21.60 -5.23 -6.68
N PHE A 360 -20.52 -5.22 -7.44
CA PHE A 360 -20.07 -6.31 -8.27
C PHE A 360 -18.85 -6.96 -7.63
N ALA A 361 -18.88 -8.28 -7.48
CA ALA A 361 -17.78 -9.06 -6.92
C ALA A 361 -17.12 -9.88 -8.04
N ASP A 362 -15.83 -9.69 -8.22
CA ASP A 362 -14.97 -10.39 -9.17
C ASP A 362 -14.10 -11.41 -8.41
N ASN A 363 -14.20 -12.68 -8.80
CA ASN A 363 -13.47 -13.78 -8.17
C ASN A 363 -12.42 -14.30 -9.14
N THR A 364 -11.15 -14.04 -8.84
CA THR A 364 -10.00 -14.43 -9.65
C THR A 364 -9.17 -15.49 -8.94
N GLY A 365 -8.65 -16.45 -9.70
CA GLY A 365 -7.77 -17.50 -9.16
C GLY A 365 -8.49 -18.56 -8.31
N ASN A 366 -9.81 -18.71 -8.47
CA ASN A 366 -10.65 -19.65 -7.71
C ASN A 366 -10.62 -19.39 -6.20
N TYR A 367 -10.71 -18.12 -5.78
CA TYR A 367 -10.89 -17.79 -4.36
C TYR A 367 -12.13 -18.52 -3.82
N ASN A 368 -11.95 -19.31 -2.77
CA ASN A 368 -12.98 -20.18 -2.20
C ASN A 368 -12.77 -20.28 -0.69
N GLN A 369 -12.90 -19.14 -0.01
CA GLN A 369 -12.84 -19.06 1.44
C GLN A 369 -14.13 -18.43 1.96
N ALA A 370 -14.56 -18.83 3.16
CA ALA A 370 -15.70 -18.22 3.84
C ALA A 370 -15.43 -16.71 3.95
N THR A 371 -16.39 -15.89 3.51
CA THR A 371 -16.23 -14.44 3.40
C THR A 371 -17.40 -13.75 4.07
N SER A 372 -17.12 -12.82 4.96
CA SER A 372 -18.12 -11.95 5.58
C SER A 372 -18.11 -10.60 4.89
N ILE A 373 -19.32 -10.09 4.59
CA ILE A 373 -19.53 -8.72 4.13
C ILE A 373 -20.24 -7.97 5.26
N TYR A 374 -19.58 -6.95 5.80
CA TYR A 374 -20.14 -6.08 6.83
C TYR A 374 -20.70 -4.84 6.14
N ILE A 375 -22.00 -4.60 6.36
CA ILE A 375 -22.72 -3.46 5.81
C ILE A 375 -22.95 -2.47 6.95
N PRO A 376 -22.57 -1.18 6.80
CA PRO A 376 -22.81 -0.17 7.83
C PRO A 376 -24.29 -0.07 8.19
N GLU A 377 -24.62 -0.01 9.48
CA GLU A 377 -26.01 0.09 9.98
C GLU A 377 -26.75 1.31 9.40
N GLN A 378 -26.03 2.40 9.12
CA GLN A 378 -26.57 3.61 8.52
C GLN A 378 -27.13 3.40 7.10
N MET A 379 -26.74 2.31 6.43
CA MET A 379 -27.32 1.91 5.14
C MET A 379 -28.66 1.19 5.27
N TYR A 380 -29.09 0.86 6.50
CA TYR A 380 -30.39 0.23 6.78
C TYR A 380 -31.41 1.20 7.36
N SER A 381 -30.98 2.32 7.94
CA SER A 381 -31.82 3.15 8.83
C SER A 381 -32.13 4.55 8.29
N ALA A 382 -32.04 4.81 6.99
CA ALA A 382 -32.51 6.11 6.49
C ALA A 382 -34.03 6.21 6.63
N PRO A 383 -34.59 7.40 6.94
CA PRO A 383 -36.02 7.58 7.03
C PRO A 383 -36.62 7.28 5.65
N GLY A 384 -37.42 6.22 5.57
CA GLY A 384 -38.27 5.93 4.42
C GLY A 384 -39.36 6.98 4.23
#